data_AF-A0A168FDE1-F1
#
_entry.id   AF-A0A168FDE1-F1
#
_cell.length_a   1.000
_cell.length_b   1.000
_cell.length_c   1.000
_cell.angle_alpha   90.00
_cell.angle_beta   90.00
_cell.angle_gamma   90.00
#
_symmetry.space_group_name_H-M   'P 1'
#
loop_
_entity.id
_entity.type
_entity.pdbx_description
1 polymer ?
#
loop_
_entity_poly.entity_id
_entity_poly.type
_entity_poly.pdbx_seq_one_letter_code
_entity_poly.pdbx_strand_id
1 'polypeptide(L)'
;MSKPNNKRRRINMAQFKDQVSEQVVGEGSLIPVDLPNGETVWIKIAVNLEEDDDYADRLREAGENNDSEAMARVVLSGHPDHDADEQLLKWVDAGYTIGDLGQLVGAETNAARDRLAAFRYRG
;
A
#
# COMPACT_ATOMS: atom_id res chain seq x y z
N MET A 1 28.93 -27.59 -37.64
CA MET A 1 27.92 -26.55 -37.32
C MET A 1 27.16 -26.99 -36.08
N SER A 2 27.47 -26.45 -34.91
CA SER A 2 26.86 -26.85 -33.63
C SER A 2 25.78 -25.83 -33.24
N LYS A 3 24.57 -26.32 -32.96
CA LYS A 3 23.39 -25.51 -32.62
C LYS A 3 23.63 -24.73 -31.30
N PRO A 4 23.16 -23.47 -31.17
CA PRO A 4 23.24 -22.75 -29.90
C PRO A 4 22.28 -23.38 -28.89
N ASN A 5 22.84 -23.91 -27.81
CA ASN A 5 22.11 -24.49 -26.69
C ASN A 5 21.47 -23.35 -25.90
N ASN A 6 20.22 -23.02 -26.22
CA ASN A 6 19.45 -21.99 -25.51
C ASN A 6 19.03 -22.52 -24.14
N LYS A 7 19.98 -22.52 -23.19
CA LYS A 7 19.68 -22.70 -21.77
C LYS A 7 18.85 -21.51 -21.33
N ARG A 8 17.53 -21.62 -21.45
CA ARG A 8 16.58 -20.75 -20.77
C ARG A 8 17.00 -20.67 -19.30
N ARG A 9 17.54 -19.53 -18.87
CA ARG A 9 17.77 -19.24 -17.45
C ARG A 9 16.42 -19.41 -16.77
N ARG A 10 16.25 -20.50 -16.02
CA ARG A 10 15.13 -20.65 -15.10
C ARG A 10 15.38 -19.65 -13.97
N ILE A 11 14.83 -18.45 -14.13
CA ILE A 11 14.72 -17.51 -13.03
C ILE A 11 13.83 -18.19 -12.00
N ASN A 12 14.35 -18.37 -10.79
CA ASN A 12 13.57 -18.92 -9.69
C ASN A 12 12.49 -17.90 -9.35
N MET A 13 11.24 -18.24 -9.67
CA MET A 13 10.11 -17.31 -9.56
C MET A 13 9.91 -16.80 -8.13
N ALA A 14 10.31 -17.59 -7.12
CA ALA A 14 10.31 -17.15 -5.72
C ALA A 14 11.33 -16.02 -5.49
N GLN A 15 12.58 -16.21 -5.90
CA GLN A 15 13.62 -15.18 -5.78
C GLN A 15 13.34 -13.92 -6.60
N PHE A 16 12.60 -14.03 -7.72
CA PHE A 16 12.16 -12.86 -8.49
C PHE A 16 11.03 -12.10 -7.78
N LYS A 17 10.08 -12.82 -7.16
CA LYS A 17 9.04 -12.20 -6.33
C LYS A 17 9.64 -11.57 -5.08
N ASP A 18 10.60 -12.22 -4.45
CA ASP A 18 11.33 -11.69 -3.29
C ASP A 18 12.18 -10.46 -3.67
N GLN A 19 12.84 -10.47 -4.84
CA GLN A 19 13.56 -9.28 -5.33
C GLN A 19 12.64 -8.12 -5.71
N VAL A 20 11.42 -8.41 -6.17
CA VAL A 20 10.40 -7.40 -6.42
C VAL A 20 9.82 -6.91 -5.10
N SER A 21 9.51 -7.77 -4.12
CA SER A 21 8.97 -7.34 -2.82
C SER A 21 10.01 -6.64 -1.93
N GLU A 22 11.29 -7.01 -1.99
CA GLU A 22 12.37 -6.34 -1.24
C GLU A 22 12.77 -4.98 -1.83
N GLN A 23 12.65 -4.78 -3.14
CA GLN A 23 12.76 -3.44 -3.75
C GLN A 23 11.44 -2.64 -3.66
N VAL A 24 10.33 -3.32 -3.35
CA VAL A 24 8.99 -2.76 -3.22
C VAL A 24 8.52 -2.88 -1.76
N VAL A 25 9.22 -2.20 -0.85
CA VAL A 25 8.42 -1.37 0.09
C VAL A 25 7.75 -0.23 -0.71
N GLY A 26 8.26 0.06 -1.91
CA GLY A 26 8.22 1.34 -2.59
C GLY A 26 7.00 1.67 -3.44
N GLU A 27 6.54 2.90 -3.26
CA GLU A 27 5.86 3.79 -4.23
C GLU A 27 4.50 3.38 -4.80
N GLY A 28 4.17 2.09 -4.91
CA GLY A 28 2.86 1.64 -5.38
C GLY A 28 1.81 1.46 -4.26
N SER A 29 2.28 1.27 -3.02
CA SER A 29 1.46 1.02 -1.83
C SER A 29 1.27 2.25 -0.96
N LEU A 30 2.07 3.29 -1.17
CA LEU A 30 1.96 4.60 -0.50
C LEU A 30 1.53 5.65 -1.52
N ILE A 31 0.40 6.27 -1.27
CA ILE A 31 -0.18 7.29 -2.15
C ILE A 31 0.00 8.65 -1.50
N PRO A 32 0.70 9.60 -2.15
CA PRO A 32 0.70 10.99 -1.72
C PRO A 32 -0.67 11.61 -2.04
N VAL A 33 -1.24 12.32 -1.08
CA VAL A 33 -2.51 13.04 -1.20
C VAL A 33 -2.29 14.49 -0.83
N ASP A 34 -2.45 15.36 -1.82
CA ASP A 34 -2.33 16.80 -1.65
C ASP A 34 -3.62 17.36 -1.04
N LEU A 35 -3.47 18.06 0.08
CA LEU A 35 -4.55 18.68 0.84
C LEU A 35 -4.81 20.12 0.35
N PRO A 36 -6.03 20.66 0.52
CA PRO A 36 -6.37 22.03 0.08
C PRO A 36 -5.52 23.15 0.70
N ASN A 37 -4.90 22.89 1.85
CA ASN A 37 -4.01 23.83 2.55
C ASN A 37 -2.57 23.83 2.00
N GLY A 38 -2.26 22.99 1.00
CA GLY A 38 -0.94 22.88 0.38
C GLY A 38 -0.01 21.86 1.05
N GLU A 39 -0.50 21.10 2.02
CA GLU A 39 0.25 20.00 2.64
C GLU A 39 0.01 18.67 1.91
N THR A 40 0.84 17.67 2.17
CA THR A 40 0.70 16.32 1.63
C THR A 40 0.67 15.31 2.78
N VAL A 41 -0.18 14.29 2.66
CA VAL A 41 -0.18 13.10 3.51
C VAL A 41 0.08 11.85 2.68
N TRP A 42 0.61 10.81 3.30
CA TRP A 42 0.93 9.54 2.63
C TRP A 42 0.05 8.43 3.19
N ILE A 43 -0.70 7.81 2.29
CA ILE A 43 -1.70 6.81 2.65
C ILE A 43 -1.22 5.44 2.18
N LYS A 44 -1.14 4.48 3.11
CA LYS A 44 -0.86 3.09 2.79
C LYS A 44 -2.14 2.37 2.35
N ILE A 45 -2.09 1.67 1.22
CA ILE A 45 -3.23 0.93 0.66
C ILE A 45 -3.08 -0.59 0.81
N ALA A 46 -4.21 -1.30 0.96
CA ALA A 46 -4.28 -2.71 1.32
C ALA A 46 -4.33 -3.65 0.10
N VAL A 47 -3.35 -3.54 -0.80
CA VAL A 47 -3.37 -4.24 -2.10
C VAL A 47 -2.95 -5.71 -1.97
N ASN A 48 -1.96 -6.00 -1.11
CA ASN A 48 -1.49 -7.35 -0.78
C ASN A 48 -1.21 -7.44 0.73
N LEU A 49 -2.26 -7.58 1.53
CA LEU A 49 -2.14 -7.72 2.99
C LEU A 49 -1.30 -8.95 3.39
N GLU A 50 -1.27 -10.00 2.57
CA GLU A 50 -0.48 -11.23 2.80
C GLU A 50 1.04 -11.03 2.62
N GLU A 51 1.48 -9.89 2.05
CA GLU A 51 2.91 -9.58 1.88
C GLU A 51 3.42 -8.66 3.00
N ASP A 52 2.51 -8.06 3.78
CA ASP A 52 2.79 -7.16 4.89
C ASP A 52 1.93 -7.54 6.11
N ASP A 53 2.35 -8.65 6.72
CA ASP A 53 1.64 -9.29 7.83
C ASP A 53 1.42 -8.32 9.01
N ASP A 54 2.38 -7.43 9.30
CA ASP A 54 2.28 -6.47 10.41
C ASP A 54 1.23 -5.38 10.13
N TYR A 55 1.19 -4.84 8.91
CA TYR A 55 0.16 -3.86 8.53
C TYR A 55 -1.24 -4.48 8.56
N ALA A 56 -1.38 -5.70 8.05
CA ALA A 56 -2.65 -6.42 8.04
C ALA A 56 -3.15 -6.73 9.46
N ASP A 57 -2.26 -7.19 10.33
CA ASP A 57 -2.58 -7.52 11.72
C ASP A 57 -2.95 -6.28 12.53
N ARG A 58 -2.20 -5.18 12.39
CA ARG A 58 -2.52 -3.93 13.07
C ARG A 58 -3.83 -3.32 12.60
N LEU A 59 -4.12 -3.38 11.30
CA LEU A 59 -5.37 -2.87 10.75
C LEU A 59 -6.57 -3.72 11.21
N ARG A 60 -6.38 -5.05 11.26
CA ARG A 60 -7.37 -6.00 11.77
C ARG A 60 -7.63 -5.80 13.26
N GLU A 61 -6.59 -5.68 14.08
CA GLU A 61 -6.72 -5.43 15.53
C GLU A 61 -7.48 -4.13 15.82
N ALA A 62 -7.13 -3.04 15.12
CA ALA A 62 -7.86 -1.78 15.25
C ALA A 62 -9.33 -1.91 14.83
N GLY A 63 -9.62 -2.66 13.76
CA GLY A 63 -10.97 -2.95 13.31
C GLY A 63 -11.77 -3.81 14.30
N GLU A 64 -11.18 -4.86 14.86
CA GLU A 64 -11.80 -5.73 15.87
C GLU A 64 -12.18 -4.95 17.15
N ASN A 65 -11.40 -3.93 17.50
CA ASN A 65 -11.66 -3.04 18.64
C ASN A 65 -12.64 -1.89 18.32
N ASN A 66 -13.12 -1.78 17.07
CA ASN A 66 -13.89 -0.62 16.56
C ASN A 66 -13.17 0.73 16.79
N ASP A 67 -11.84 0.73 16.81
CA ASP A 67 -11.04 1.92 17.03
C ASP A 67 -10.70 2.57 15.67
N SER A 68 -11.56 3.53 15.28
CA SER A 68 -11.40 4.24 14.02
C SER A 68 -10.15 5.12 13.97
N GLU A 69 -9.70 5.63 15.11
CA GLU A 69 -8.49 6.44 15.18
C GLU A 69 -7.24 5.57 15.06
N ALA A 70 -7.21 4.42 15.72
CA ALA A 70 -6.15 3.43 15.53
C ALA A 70 -6.09 2.94 14.08
N MET A 71 -7.23 2.68 13.43
CA MET A 71 -7.28 2.33 12.01
C MET A 71 -6.66 3.44 11.13
N ALA A 72 -7.02 4.70 11.39
CA ALA A 72 -6.46 5.84 10.66
C ALA A 72 -4.94 5.94 10.82
N ARG A 73 -4.42 5.78 12.04
CA ARG A 73 -2.98 5.81 12.31
C ARG A 73 -2.25 4.67 11.62
N VAL A 74 -2.83 3.47 11.58
CA VAL A 74 -2.23 2.34 10.84
C VAL A 74 -2.07 2.67 9.36
N VAL A 75 -3.13 3.19 8.73
CA VAL A 75 -3.11 3.63 7.32
C VAL A 75 -2.06 4.70 7.05
N LEU A 76 -1.87 5.64 7.98
CA LEU A 76 -0.93 6.76 7.82
C LEU A 76 0.51 6.41 8.25
N SER A 77 0.73 5.30 8.95
CA SER A 77 2.04 4.92 9.51
C SER A 77 3.05 4.36 8.49
N GLY A 78 2.74 4.39 7.20
CA GLY A 78 3.54 3.70 6.20
C GLY A 78 4.81 4.45 5.73
N HIS A 79 4.92 5.76 5.96
CA HIS A 79 6.05 6.55 5.47
C HIS A 79 7.17 6.69 6.55
N PRO A 80 8.45 6.41 6.24
CA PRO A 80 9.53 6.40 7.25
C PRO A 80 9.84 7.78 7.84
N ASP A 81 9.65 8.85 7.07
CA ASP A 81 9.94 10.23 7.48
C ASP A 81 8.72 11.01 7.98
N HIS A 82 7.52 10.42 7.93
CA HIS A 82 6.28 11.10 8.31
C HIS A 82 5.55 10.31 9.39
N ASP A 83 5.42 10.93 10.56
CA ASP A 83 4.72 10.34 11.68
C ASP A 83 3.21 10.21 11.40
N ALA A 84 2.60 9.14 11.90
CA ALA A 84 1.19 8.87 11.67
C ALA A 84 0.27 9.89 12.37
N ASP A 85 0.64 10.32 13.58
CA ASP A 85 -0.15 11.28 14.34
C ASP A 85 -0.03 12.68 13.70
N GLU A 86 1.16 13.07 13.23
CA GLU A 86 1.34 14.32 12.47
C GLU A 86 0.50 14.35 11.19
N GLN A 87 0.49 13.26 10.43
CA GLN A 87 -0.31 13.16 9.21
C GLN A 87 -1.82 13.17 9.50
N LEU A 88 -2.25 12.55 10.60
CA LEU A 88 -3.65 12.57 11.02
C LEU A 88 -4.09 13.98 11.41
N LEU A 89 -3.21 14.74 12.08
CA LEU A 89 -3.47 16.15 12.38
C LEU A 89 -3.63 16.98 11.10
N LYS A 90 -2.73 16.84 10.12
CA LYS A 90 -2.85 17.52 8.82
C LYS A 90 -4.16 17.20 8.10
N TRP A 91 -4.56 15.93 8.14
CA TRP A 91 -5.82 15.47 7.55
C TRP A 91 -7.04 16.15 8.18
N VAL A 92 -7.09 16.20 9.51
CA VAL A 92 -8.20 16.81 10.27
C VAL A 92 -8.18 18.34 10.13
N ASP A 93 -7.02 18.98 10.15
CA ASP A 93 -6.86 20.43 9.97
C ASP A 93 -7.28 20.89 8.57
N ALA A 94 -7.16 20.02 7.57
CA ALA A 94 -7.71 20.23 6.23
C ALA A 94 -9.25 20.07 6.14
N GLY A 95 -9.90 19.70 7.25
CA GLY A 95 -11.36 19.58 7.36
C GLY A 95 -11.93 18.20 7.00
N TYR A 96 -11.07 17.19 6.83
CA TYR A 96 -11.50 15.83 6.53
C TYR A 96 -11.77 15.01 7.78
N THR A 97 -12.66 14.04 7.66
CA THR A 97 -12.98 13.07 8.71
C THR A 97 -12.20 11.77 8.54
N ILE A 98 -12.14 10.96 9.59
CA ILE A 98 -11.62 9.59 9.51
C ILE A 98 -12.46 8.74 8.53
N GLY A 99 -13.76 9.02 8.42
CA GLY A 99 -14.64 8.36 7.45
C GLY A 99 -14.21 8.63 6.00
N ASP A 100 -13.79 9.86 5.70
CA ASP A 100 -13.27 10.23 4.37
C ASP A 100 -11.97 9.49 4.06
N LEU A 101 -11.10 9.33 5.07
CA LEU A 101 -9.87 8.54 4.93
C LEU A 101 -10.19 7.08 4.58
N GLY A 102 -11.14 6.47 5.28
CA GLY A 102 -11.59 5.11 5.00
C GLY A 102 -12.17 4.93 3.60
N GLN A 103 -12.98 5.90 3.13
CA GLN A 103 -13.51 5.88 1.76
C GLN A 103 -12.40 5.96 0.71
N LEU A 104 -11.42 6.86 0.90
CA LEU A 104 -10.29 7.02 0.01
C LEU A 104 -9.43 5.76 -0.06
N VAL A 105 -9.07 5.18 1.09
CA VAL A 105 -8.31 3.93 1.16
C VAL A 105 -9.03 2.80 0.44
N GLY A 106 -10.35 2.68 0.64
CA GLY A 106 -11.17 1.67 -0.04
C GLY A 106 -11.18 1.84 -1.56
N ALA A 107 -11.35 3.07 -2.05
CA ALA A 107 -11.34 3.39 -3.47
C ALA A 107 -9.98 3.08 -4.12
N GLU A 108 -8.89 3.53 -3.51
CA GLU A 108 -7.54 3.33 -4.04
C GLU A 108 -7.10 1.86 -3.98
N THR A 109 -7.47 1.15 -2.92
CA THR A 109 -7.21 -0.30 -2.82
C THR A 109 -7.91 -1.06 -3.94
N ASN A 110 -9.17 -0.74 -4.24
CA ASN A 110 -9.91 -1.36 -5.34
C ASN A 110 -9.30 -1.00 -6.70
N ALA A 111 -8.96 0.27 -6.93
CA ALA A 111 -8.32 0.71 -8.17
C ALA A 111 -6.95 0.03 -8.40
N ALA A 112 -6.18 -0.20 -7.33
CA ALA A 112 -4.93 -0.95 -7.41
C ALA A 112 -5.17 -2.44 -7.73
N ARG A 113 -6.17 -3.07 -7.11
CA ARG A 113 -6.57 -4.46 -7.42
C ARG A 113 -7.02 -4.63 -8.87
N ASP A 114 -7.81 -3.70 -9.39
CA ASP A 114 -8.27 -3.74 -10.79
C ASP A 114 -7.09 -3.64 -11.77
N ARG A 115 -6.13 -2.75 -11.50
CA ARG A 115 -4.89 -2.65 -12.27
C ARG A 115 -4.12 -3.98 -12.27
N LEU A 116 -3.96 -4.63 -11.11
CA LEU A 116 -3.30 -5.93 -11.00
C LEU A 116 -4.05 -7.05 -11.73
N ALA A 117 -5.39 -7.07 -11.65
CA ALA A 117 -6.21 -8.05 -12.35
C ALA A 117 -6.07 -7.93 -13.87
N ALA A 118 -5.97 -6.71 -14.40
CA ALA A 118 -5.76 -6.46 -15.83
C ALA A 118 -4.41 -7.02 -16.34
N PHE A 119 -3.37 -7.05 -15.51
CA PHE A 119 -2.09 -7.69 -15.86
C PHE A 119 -2.19 -9.21 -15.95
N ARG A 120 -3.01 -9.87 -15.10
CA ARG A 120 -3.19 -11.33 -15.11
C ARG A 120 -3.91 -11.84 -16.38
N TYR A 121 -4.70 -11.01 -17.06
CA TYR A 121 -5.51 -11.43 -18.22
C TYR A 121 -4.80 -11.26 -19.58
N ARG A 122 -3.58 -10.69 -19.61
CA ARG A 122 -2.79 -10.49 -20.84
C ARG A 122 -1.73 -11.58 -21.10
N GLY A 123 -1.73 -12.66 -20.32
CA GLY A 123 -0.80 -13.80 -20.43
C GLY A 123 -1.45 -15.05 -20.99
#